data_AF-A0A8T1MDE9-F1
#
_entry.id   AF-A0A8T1MDE9-F1
#
_cell.length_a   1.000
_cell.length_b   1.000
_cell.length_c   1.000
_cell.angle_alpha   90.00
_cell.angle_beta   90.00
_cell.angle_gamma   90.00
#
_symmetry.space_group_name_H-M   'P 1'
#
loop_
_entity.id
_entity.type
_entity.pdbx_description
1 polymer ?
#
loop_
_entity_poly.entity_id
_entity_poly.type
_entity_poly.pdbx_seq_one_letter_code
_entity_poly.pdbx_strand_id
1 'polypeptide(L)'
;MTAPVQFLLLMSTAIAVRQTLVCYHTDFSIAIGQLVRRTESNCRYCVFEELVIAGPERRVYQSCSAFCWPYEVIGYARRICCRSSLCNANYETARTFGYSGDAADMVIISN
;
A
#
# COMPACT_ATOMS: atom_id res chain seq x y z
N MET A 1 9.53 61.59 18.80
CA MET A 1 8.86 61.13 17.57
C MET A 1 9.09 59.63 17.48
N THR A 2 8.11 58.81 17.86
CA THR A 2 8.23 57.34 17.95
C THR A 2 7.37 56.70 16.87
N ALA A 3 8.01 56.09 15.87
CA ALA A 3 7.33 55.33 14.83
C ALA A 3 7.04 53.89 15.32
N PRO A 4 5.83 53.35 15.14
CA PRO A 4 5.56 51.96 15.44
C PRO A 4 6.03 51.09 14.27
N VAL A 5 6.96 50.18 14.54
CA VAL A 5 7.38 49.13 13.61
C VAL A 5 6.28 48.08 13.61
N GLN A 6 5.42 48.10 12.58
CA GLN A 6 4.42 47.08 12.34
C GLN A 6 5.11 45.75 12.00
N PHE A 7 5.14 44.85 12.97
CA PHE A 7 5.57 43.47 12.80
C PHE A 7 4.47 42.72 12.03
N LEU A 8 4.60 42.63 10.70
CA LEU A 8 3.73 41.77 9.88
C LEU A 8 4.02 40.30 10.24
N LEU A 9 3.11 39.69 10.98
CA LEU A 9 3.04 38.24 11.15
C LEU A 9 2.62 37.60 9.81
N LEU A 10 3.60 37.10 9.06
CA LEU A 10 3.37 36.16 7.96
C LEU A 10 2.88 34.83 8.55
N MET A 11 1.56 34.67 8.65
CA MET A 11 0.93 33.38 8.91
C MET A 11 1.06 32.52 7.67
N SER A 12 2.14 31.73 7.61
CA SER A 12 2.33 30.68 6.60
C SER A 12 1.24 29.63 6.77
N THR A 13 0.19 29.67 5.96
CA THR A 13 -0.77 28.57 5.85
C THR A 13 -0.07 27.40 5.17
N ALA A 14 0.58 26.55 5.97
CA ALA A 14 1.02 25.24 5.50
C ALA A 14 -0.24 24.44 5.14
N ILE A 15 -0.59 24.45 3.85
CA ILE A 15 -1.57 23.51 3.31
C ILE A 15 -0.94 22.14 3.50
N ALA A 16 -1.43 21.38 4.48
CA ALA A 16 -1.03 19.99 4.66
C ALA A 16 -1.49 19.23 3.41
N VAL A 17 -0.58 19.05 2.44
CA VAL A 17 -0.82 18.18 1.29
C VAL A 17 -0.93 16.77 1.86
N ARG A 18 -2.17 16.33 2.09
CA ARG A 18 -2.46 14.96 2.48
C ARG A 18 -2.02 14.10 1.31
N GLN A 19 -0.86 13.46 1.40
CA GLN A 19 -0.36 12.62 0.33
C GLN A 19 -1.38 11.51 0.05
N THR A 20 -1.96 11.53 -1.15
CA THR A 20 -2.85 10.47 -1.61
C THR A 20 -2.01 9.26 -2.00
N LEU A 21 -2.07 8.20 -1.18
CA LEU A 21 -1.47 6.92 -1.55
C LEU A 21 -2.28 6.28 -2.68
N VAL A 22 -1.61 5.89 -3.75
CA VAL A 22 -2.20 5.19 -4.90
C VAL A 22 -1.67 3.76 -4.94
N CYS A 23 -2.54 2.77 -5.11
CA CYS A 23 -2.18 1.36 -5.12
C CYS A 23 -2.69 0.65 -6.38
N TYR A 24 -2.08 -0.46 -6.77
CA TYR A 24 -2.71 -1.38 -7.70
C TYR A 24 -3.88 -2.11 -7.01
N HIS A 25 -4.95 -2.34 -7.74
CA HIS A 25 -6.13 -3.10 -7.32
C HIS A 25 -6.47 -4.16 -8.37
N THR A 26 -6.69 -5.40 -7.95
CA THR A 26 -7.13 -6.50 -8.81
C THR A 26 -8.64 -6.68 -8.68
N ASP A 27 -9.38 -6.34 -9.73
CA ASP A 27 -10.84 -6.46 -9.79
C ASP A 27 -11.26 -7.58 -10.75
N PHE A 28 -12.43 -8.18 -10.55
CA PHE A 28 -13.06 -9.01 -11.58
C PHE A 28 -13.88 -8.14 -12.53
N SER A 29 -13.50 -8.10 -13.81
CA SER A 29 -14.27 -7.41 -14.83
C SER A 29 -15.34 -8.32 -15.42
N ILE A 30 -16.61 -8.02 -15.13
CA ILE A 30 -17.77 -8.75 -15.65
C ILE A 30 -17.82 -8.69 -17.19
N ALA A 31 -17.42 -7.57 -17.80
CA ALA A 31 -17.49 -7.36 -19.24
C ALA A 31 -16.60 -8.32 -20.05
N ILE A 32 -15.48 -8.75 -19.48
CA ILE A 32 -14.53 -9.67 -20.13
C ILE A 32 -14.38 -11.01 -19.40
N GLY A 33 -15.06 -11.19 -18.27
CA GLY A 33 -15.02 -12.42 -17.47
C GLY A 33 -13.65 -12.74 -16.86
N GLN A 34 -12.81 -11.74 -16.60
CA GLN A 34 -11.41 -11.92 -16.18
C GLN A 34 -10.98 -10.92 -15.10
N LEU A 35 -9.92 -11.27 -14.36
CA LEU A 35 -9.27 -10.34 -13.43
C LEU A 35 -8.52 -9.25 -14.21
N VAL A 36 -8.70 -8.00 -13.79
CA VAL A 36 -8.04 -6.83 -14.35
C VAL A 36 -7.32 -6.06 -13.24
N ARG A 37 -6.17 -5.48 -13.59
CA ARG A 37 -5.44 -4.60 -12.69
C ARG A 37 -5.78 -3.14 -12.98
N ARG A 38 -6.15 -2.41 -11.94
CA ARG A 38 -6.45 -0.97 -11.96
C ARG A 38 -5.65 -0.25 -10.89
N THR A 39 -5.78 1.06 -10.83
CA THR A 39 -5.25 1.87 -9.73
C THR A 39 -6.37 2.43 -8.87
N GLU A 40 -6.15 2.44 -7.56
CA GLU A 40 -7.06 3.01 -6.56
C GLU A 40 -6.31 4.05 -5.72
N SER A 41 -6.99 5.14 -5.37
CA SER A 41 -6.40 6.27 -4.65
C SER A 41 -7.00 6.42 -3.25
N ASN A 42 -6.36 7.22 -2.40
CA ASN A 42 -6.74 7.46 -1.00
C ASN A 42 -6.62 6.23 -0.09
N CYS A 43 -5.66 5.36 -0.40
CA CYS A 43 -5.38 4.17 0.39
C CYS A 43 -4.65 4.49 1.69
N ARG A 44 -4.80 3.63 2.70
CA ARG A 44 -3.92 3.67 3.89
C ARG A 44 -2.71 2.77 3.71
N TYR A 45 -2.91 1.61 3.09
CA TYR A 45 -1.89 0.63 2.74
C TYR A 45 -2.15 0.07 1.33
N CYS A 46 -1.08 -0.16 0.58
CA CYS A 46 -1.13 -1.00 -0.62
C CYS A 46 -0.79 -2.44 -0.20
N VAL A 47 -1.59 -3.40 -0.64
CA VAL A 47 -1.42 -4.82 -0.32
C VAL A 47 -1.04 -5.59 -1.58
N PHE A 48 -0.03 -6.44 -1.45
CA PHE A 48 0.32 -7.48 -2.40
C PHE A 48 0.09 -8.83 -1.73
N GLU A 49 -0.71 -9.69 -2.34
CA GLU A 49 -0.97 -11.05 -1.89
C GLU A 49 -0.73 -12.02 -3.05
N GLU A 50 0.01 -13.08 -2.79
CA GLU A 50 0.33 -14.11 -3.77
C GLU A 50 0.04 -15.49 -3.18
N LEU A 51 -0.61 -16.33 -3.97
CA LEU A 51 -0.90 -17.72 -3.64
C LEU A 51 -0.30 -18.66 -4.67
N VAL A 52 0.31 -19.74 -4.21
CA VAL A 52 0.73 -20.87 -5.02
C VAL A 52 -0.49 -21.73 -5.33
N ILE A 53 -0.78 -21.94 -6.61
CA ILE A 53 -1.92 -22.77 -7.03
C ILE A 53 -1.44 -24.20 -7.28
N ALA A 54 -0.50 -24.38 -8.21
CA ALA A 54 0.09 -25.68 -8.55
C ALA A 54 1.48 -25.47 -9.18
N GLY A 55 2.50 -26.17 -8.66
CA GLY A 55 3.87 -26.08 -9.19
C GLY A 55 4.38 -24.62 -9.26
N PRO A 56 4.79 -24.12 -10.43
CA PRO A 56 5.23 -22.73 -10.60
C PRO A 56 4.08 -21.73 -10.75
N GLU A 57 2.82 -22.18 -10.86
CA GLU A 57 1.68 -21.30 -11.04
C GLU A 57 1.43 -20.47 -9.77
N ARG A 58 1.28 -19.15 -9.97
CA ARG A 58 1.01 -18.17 -8.92
C ARG A 58 -0.22 -17.37 -9.29
N ARG A 59 -1.06 -17.07 -8.31
CA ARG A 59 -2.13 -16.08 -8.44
C ARG A 59 -1.81 -14.88 -7.56
N VAL A 60 -1.91 -13.69 -8.13
CA VAL A 60 -1.60 -12.42 -7.46
C VAL A 60 -2.88 -11.60 -7.29
N TYR A 61 -3.08 -11.08 -6.09
CA TYR A 61 -4.13 -10.15 -5.73
C TYR A 61 -3.50 -8.88 -5.16
N GLN A 62 -3.92 -7.74 -5.68
CA GLN A 62 -3.48 -6.43 -5.24
C GLN A 62 -4.68 -5.66 -4.72
N SER A 63 -4.54 -4.93 -3.63
CA SER A 63 -5.66 -4.17 -3.08
C SER A 63 -5.24 -2.93 -2.29
N CYS A 64 -6.21 -2.05 -2.10
CA CYS A 64 -6.19 -0.92 -1.18
C CYS A 64 -6.78 -1.37 0.17
N SER A 65 -6.11 -1.10 1.29
CA SER A 65 -6.59 -1.54 2.61
C SER A 65 -6.46 -0.46 3.68
N ALA A 66 -7.40 -0.47 4.63
CA ALA A 66 -7.34 0.32 5.87
C ALA A 66 -6.42 -0.31 6.92
N PHE A 67 -6.16 -1.62 6.82
CA PHE A 67 -5.38 -2.40 7.78
C PHE A 67 -4.23 -3.14 7.09
N CYS A 68 -3.15 -3.39 7.82
CA CYS A 68 -2.05 -4.21 7.34
C CYS A 68 -1.87 -5.43 8.24
N TRP A 69 -1.99 -6.62 7.64
CA TRP A 69 -1.78 -7.91 8.28
C TRP A 69 -0.89 -8.75 7.37
N PRO A 70 0.44 -8.57 7.41
CA PRO A 70 1.35 -9.34 6.58
C PRO A 70 1.52 -10.75 7.14
N TYR A 71 1.64 -11.73 6.24
CA TYR A 71 1.92 -13.12 6.58
C TYR A 71 2.76 -13.79 5.51
N GLU A 72 3.44 -14.87 5.88
CA GLU A 72 4.12 -15.76 4.96
C GLU A 72 3.90 -17.22 5.38
N VAL A 73 3.24 -17.99 4.53
CA VAL A 73 3.15 -19.44 4.62
C VAL A 73 4.19 -20.01 3.66
N ILE A 74 5.27 -20.56 4.20
CA ILE A 74 6.43 -20.97 3.41
C ILE A 74 6.01 -21.96 2.31
N GLY A 75 6.28 -21.60 1.06
CA GLY A 75 5.96 -22.42 -0.11
C GLY A 75 4.50 -22.39 -0.57
N TYR A 76 3.61 -21.62 0.09
CA TYR A 76 2.17 -21.62 -0.23
C TYR A 76 1.57 -20.24 -0.48
N ALA A 77 1.76 -19.28 0.42
CA ALA A 77 1.10 -17.98 0.30
C ALA A 77 1.88 -16.89 1.01
N ARG A 78 1.78 -15.66 0.51
CA ARG A 78 2.41 -14.50 1.14
C ARG A 78 1.58 -13.26 0.95
N ARG A 79 1.59 -12.41 1.96
CA ARG A 79 0.91 -11.12 1.98
C ARG A 79 1.83 -10.08 2.57
N ILE A 80 2.05 -8.99 1.84
CA ILE A 80 2.85 -7.85 2.28
C ILE A 80 2.02 -6.58 2.09
N CYS A 81 2.17 -5.63 3.00
CA CYS A 81 1.68 -4.28 2.79
C CYS A 81 2.82 -3.26 2.80
N CYS A 82 2.61 -2.17 2.08
CA CYS A 82 3.57 -1.10 1.89
C CYS A 82 2.84 0.26 1.79
N ARG A 83 3.56 1.38 2.01
CA ARG A 83 2.99 2.74 2.11
C ARG A 83 3.56 3.75 1.11
N SER A 84 4.15 3.27 0.03
CA SER A 84 4.59 4.10 -1.10
C SER A 84 3.66 3.91 -2.29
N SER A 85 3.41 4.95 -3.09
CA SER A 85 2.51 4.80 -4.24
C SER A 85 3.00 3.71 -5.19
N LEU A 86 2.08 2.84 -5.61
CA LEU A 86 2.28 1.71 -6.52
C LEU A 86 3.30 0.66 -6.03
N CYS A 87 3.61 0.66 -4.73
CA CYS A 87 4.61 -0.26 -4.17
C CYS A 87 4.19 -1.74 -4.22
N ASN A 88 2.88 -2.03 -4.36
CA ASN A 88 2.37 -3.40 -4.45
C ASN A 88 2.47 -3.99 -5.87
N ALA A 89 3.34 -3.48 -6.75
CA ALA A 89 3.46 -3.92 -8.14
C ALA A 89 3.85 -5.41 -8.29
N ASN A 90 4.76 -5.86 -7.44
CA ASN A 90 5.25 -7.24 -7.33
C ASN A 90 5.80 -7.44 -5.90
N TYR A 91 6.17 -8.68 -5.58
CA TYR A 91 6.67 -9.04 -4.26
C TYR A 91 7.94 -8.28 -3.87
N GLU A 92 8.91 -8.20 -4.78
CA GLU A 92 10.20 -7.58 -4.52
C GLU A 92 10.03 -6.11 -4.17
N THR A 93 9.21 -5.40 -4.94
CA THR A 93 8.87 -4.00 -4.70
C THR A 93 8.12 -3.84 -3.39
N ALA A 94 7.10 -4.67 -3.15
CA ALA A 94 6.30 -4.60 -1.94
C ALA A 94 7.14 -4.85 -0.69
N ARG A 95 8.11 -5.77 -0.76
CA ARG A 95 9.06 -6.08 0.30
C ARG A 95 10.04 -4.94 0.55
N THR A 96 10.60 -4.33 -0.50
CA THR A 96 11.52 -3.18 -0.37
C THR A 96 10.86 -2.01 0.36
N PHE A 97 9.57 -1.77 0.10
CA PHE A 97 8.78 -0.72 0.76
C PHE A 97 7.90 -1.26 1.89
N GLY A 98 8.21 -2.46 2.39
CA GLY A 98 7.41 -3.18 3.37
C GLY A 98 7.20 -2.34 4.62
N TYR A 99 5.94 -2.23 5.05
CA TYR A 99 5.58 -1.49 6.25
C TYR A 99 5.51 -2.42 7.47
N SER A 100 6.29 -2.12 8.51
CA SER A 100 6.38 -2.89 9.77
C SER A 100 5.72 -2.20 10.99
N GLY A 101 4.91 -1.15 10.78
CA GLY A 101 4.34 -0.35 11.87
C GLY A 101 2.91 -0.74 12.32
N ASP A 102 2.45 -0.02 13.35
CA ASP A 102 1.16 -0.02 14.09
C ASP A 102 0.62 -1.37 14.62
N ALA A 103 0.83 -2.52 13.96
CA ALA A 103 0.46 -3.86 14.44
C ALA A 103 1.13 -5.03 13.67
N ALA A 104 2.21 -4.81 12.90
CA ALA A 104 2.68 -5.78 11.92
C ALA A 104 4.04 -6.42 12.26
N ASP A 105 4.05 -7.39 13.16
CA ASP A 105 5.03 -8.47 13.06
C ASP A 105 4.57 -9.38 11.91
N MET A 106 5.45 -9.61 10.92
CA MET A 106 5.16 -10.58 9.86
C MET A 106 4.97 -11.96 10.50
N VAL A 107 3.78 -12.53 10.35
CA VAL A 107 3.52 -13.89 10.84
C VAL A 107 4.06 -14.89 9.84
N ILE A 108 5.10 -15.63 10.24
CA ILE A 108 5.68 -16.70 9.44
C ILE A 108 5.10 -18.03 9.91
N ILE A 109 4.53 -18.79 8.98
CA ILE A 109 3.94 -20.10 9.19
C ILE A 109 4.77 -21.12 8.42
N SER A 110 5.49 -21.96 9.15
CA SER A 110 6.19 -23.13 8.64
C SER A 110 5.49 -24.39 9.14
N ASN A 111 5.29 -25.37 8.27
CA ASN A 111 4.89 -26.73 8.67
C ASN A 111 6.07 -27.49 9.30
#